data_AF-A0A9E1AV82-F1
#
_entry.id   AF-A0A9E1AV82-F1
#
_cell.length_a   1.000
_cell.length_b   1.000
_cell.length_c   1.000
_cell.angle_alpha   90.00
_cell.angle_beta   90.00
_cell.angle_gamma   90.00
#
_symmetry.space_group_name_H-M   'P 1'
#
loop_
_entity.id
_entity.type
_entity.pdbx_description
1 polymer ?
#
loop_
_entity_poly.entity_id
_entity_poly.type
_entity_poly.pdbx_seq_one_letter_code
_entity_poly.pdbx_strand_id
1 'polypeptide(L)'
;MKLQKDIIIRIFNLYLQGKSYQTIANILNEEKVLSPMKWKDSKIEKIINNRIYVGDYERFKRVAKEQGKEPVIYPNVVEPIITRAMFEDVQIQKEKNQRAYCRDRVYIFMQKMICPKCGKIMQCKGTGGKKKKYMYYHCTDCKIYLREDLIEEQVMPMIMDLIEYDMTVKKYFYPVLADKKERNTAKLDKEISSLQSRKNRIKEAYLKEIVNVEEFSKEYKEVDEKLNLLEQKRIEAIDLNKQTFSPQHLMADRDVEKEKLIRSNKFYDMLMAEWNNKSKEEKQEFISKFLEGITIEKDKKGNYKLVNMKLRKTFIEAVYKLMQNGMFDMTIADEKGKDVRTTIMMDKQELQDYIDKLNDYYEVSYYEIARLDDPKKGYQKKYLTIDEINENGEKLFKLVELITDDKKFPQKKANRIVGAIRVKERQKVS
;
A
#
# COMPACT_ATOMS: atom_id res chain seq x y z
N MET A 1 -0.03 -0.80 -26.13
CA MET A 1 1.08 -1.00 -25.17
C MET A 1 0.67 -0.80 -23.71
N LYS A 2 -0.09 0.25 -23.32
CA LYS A 2 -0.50 0.48 -21.91
C LYS A 2 -1.45 -0.61 -21.37
N LEU A 3 -2.41 -1.07 -22.17
CA LEU A 3 -3.30 -2.19 -21.84
C LEU A 3 -2.55 -3.50 -21.49
N GLN A 4 -1.39 -3.75 -22.10
CA GLN A 4 -0.56 -4.90 -21.74
C GLN A 4 0.15 -4.70 -20.40
N LYS A 5 0.60 -3.47 -20.07
CA LYS A 5 1.29 -3.16 -18.80
C LYS A 5 0.38 -3.44 -17.60
N ASP A 6 -0.85 -2.94 -17.61
CA ASP A 6 -1.79 -3.06 -16.49
C ASP A 6 -2.19 -4.53 -16.25
N ILE A 7 -2.35 -5.31 -17.33
CA ILE A 7 -2.63 -6.75 -17.24
C ILE A 7 -1.43 -7.49 -16.62
N ILE A 8 -0.20 -7.13 -17.00
CA ILE A 8 1.00 -7.74 -16.41
C ILE A 8 1.08 -7.42 -14.91
N ILE A 9 0.91 -6.16 -14.51
CA ILE A 9 0.90 -5.75 -13.10
C ILE A 9 -0.18 -6.53 -12.33
N ARG A 10 -1.39 -6.65 -12.92
CA ARG A 10 -2.49 -7.42 -12.34
C ARG A 10 -2.15 -8.90 -12.17
N ILE A 11 -1.51 -9.54 -13.16
CA ILE A 11 -1.06 -10.93 -13.07
C ILE A 11 -0.09 -11.11 -11.89
N PHE A 12 0.88 -10.21 -11.73
CA PHE A 12 1.81 -10.26 -10.62
C PHE A 12 1.09 -10.06 -9.27
N ASN A 13 0.14 -9.12 -9.17
CA ASN A 13 -0.66 -8.92 -7.97
C ASN A 13 -1.51 -10.15 -7.59
N LEU A 14 -2.22 -10.75 -8.56
CA LEU A 14 -3.00 -11.97 -8.33
C LEU A 14 -2.09 -13.13 -7.85
N TYR A 15 -0.88 -13.24 -8.39
CA TYR A 15 0.08 -14.23 -7.93
C TYR A 15 0.54 -13.98 -6.49
N LEU A 16 0.79 -12.72 -6.12
CA LEU A 16 1.12 -12.30 -4.75
C LEU A 16 -0.03 -12.52 -3.75
N GLN A 17 -1.28 -12.62 -4.21
CA GLN A 17 -2.42 -13.06 -3.39
C GLN A 17 -2.42 -14.59 -3.15
N GLY A 18 -1.46 -15.33 -3.70
CA GLY A 18 -1.35 -16.78 -3.57
C GLY A 18 -2.21 -17.55 -4.57
N LYS A 19 -2.73 -16.90 -5.62
CA LYS A 19 -3.45 -17.60 -6.70
C LYS A 19 -2.46 -18.41 -7.55
N SER A 20 -2.87 -19.61 -7.95
CA SER A 20 -2.08 -20.47 -8.85
C SER A 20 -2.06 -19.92 -10.29
N TYR A 21 -1.12 -20.37 -11.11
CA TYR A 21 -1.08 -20.00 -12.53
C TYR A 21 -2.38 -20.34 -13.26
N GLN A 22 -2.98 -21.50 -12.96
CA GLN A 22 -4.25 -21.92 -13.53
C GLN A 22 -5.40 -21.02 -13.05
N THR A 23 -5.45 -20.71 -11.75
CA THR A 23 -6.48 -19.82 -11.19
C THR A 23 -6.43 -18.45 -11.84
N ILE A 24 -5.23 -17.89 -12.02
CA ILE A 24 -5.05 -16.61 -12.70
C ILE A 24 -5.53 -16.69 -14.16
N ALA A 25 -5.17 -17.76 -14.88
CA ALA A 25 -5.64 -17.95 -16.25
C ALA A 25 -7.17 -18.05 -16.34
N ASN A 26 -7.81 -18.76 -15.41
CA ASN A 26 -9.27 -18.87 -15.35
C ASN A 26 -9.93 -17.50 -15.12
N ILE A 27 -9.46 -16.73 -14.13
CA ILE A 27 -9.96 -15.37 -13.84
C ILE A 27 -9.90 -14.49 -15.10
N LEU A 28 -8.75 -14.45 -15.77
CA LEU A 28 -8.58 -13.62 -16.96
C LEU A 28 -9.45 -14.07 -18.15
N ASN A 29 -9.72 -15.38 -18.27
CA ASN A 29 -10.59 -15.93 -19.31
C ASN A 29 -12.07 -15.66 -19.04
N GLU A 30 -12.52 -15.83 -17.79
CA GLU A 30 -13.89 -15.56 -17.35
C GLU A 30 -14.26 -14.09 -17.58
N GLU A 31 -13.33 -13.18 -17.29
CA GLU A 31 -13.46 -11.76 -17.54
C GLU A 31 -13.19 -11.34 -18.99
N LYS A 32 -12.91 -12.30 -19.89
CA LYS A 32 -12.66 -12.07 -21.32
C LYS A 32 -11.53 -11.08 -21.61
N VAL A 33 -10.51 -11.03 -20.75
CA VAL A 33 -9.36 -10.13 -20.87
C VAL A 33 -8.56 -10.46 -22.14
N LEU A 34 -8.52 -9.53 -23.10
CA LEU A 34 -7.90 -9.70 -24.43
C LEU A 34 -8.54 -10.81 -25.30
N SER A 35 -9.85 -11.05 -25.14
CA SER A 35 -10.62 -11.93 -26.05
C SER A 35 -10.39 -11.55 -27.53
N PRO A 36 -10.21 -12.52 -28.46
CA PRO A 36 -10.45 -13.96 -28.33
C PRO A 36 -9.26 -14.78 -27.79
N MET A 37 -8.21 -14.13 -27.29
CA MET A 37 -7.06 -14.83 -26.72
C MET A 37 -7.48 -15.65 -25.49
N LYS A 38 -7.10 -16.94 -25.46
CA LYS A 38 -7.26 -17.79 -24.28
C LYS A 38 -5.99 -17.80 -23.43
N TRP A 39 -6.10 -17.40 -22.19
CA TRP A 39 -5.05 -17.51 -21.18
C TRP A 39 -4.86 -18.97 -20.78
N LYS A 40 -3.59 -19.38 -20.69
CA LYS A 40 -3.16 -20.69 -20.20
C LYS A 40 -2.20 -20.48 -19.04
N ASP A 41 -2.20 -21.41 -18.09
CA ASP A 41 -1.28 -21.45 -16.95
C ASP A 41 0.20 -21.27 -17.36
N SER A 42 0.64 -21.97 -18.42
CA SER A 42 1.99 -21.87 -18.98
C SER A 42 2.35 -20.47 -19.47
N LYS A 43 1.38 -19.67 -19.92
CA LYS A 43 1.61 -18.27 -20.28
C LYS A 43 1.79 -17.40 -19.03
N ILE A 44 1.01 -17.65 -17.99
CA ILE A 44 1.15 -16.97 -16.70
C ILE A 44 2.51 -17.30 -16.08
N GLU A 45 2.91 -18.58 -16.07
CA GLU A 45 4.22 -19.01 -15.60
C GLU A 45 5.36 -18.29 -16.35
N LYS A 46 5.29 -18.22 -17.68
CA LYS A 46 6.28 -17.49 -18.49
C LYS A 46 6.33 -16.01 -18.11
N ILE A 47 5.19 -15.39 -17.81
CA ILE A 47 5.13 -13.98 -17.42
C ILE A 47 5.80 -13.78 -16.05
N ILE A 48 5.38 -14.55 -15.04
CA ILE A 48 5.88 -14.47 -13.67
C ILE A 48 7.40 -14.68 -13.57
N ASN A 49 7.97 -15.51 -14.44
CA ASN A 49 9.40 -15.85 -14.41
C ASN A 49 10.29 -15.00 -15.33
N ASN A 50 9.74 -14.03 -16.06
CA ASN A 50 10.50 -13.25 -17.02
C ASN A 50 11.05 -11.97 -16.40
N ARG A 51 12.38 -11.89 -16.32
CA ARG A 51 13.11 -10.72 -15.78
C ARG A 51 12.96 -9.46 -16.65
N ILE A 52 12.46 -9.57 -17.89
CA ILE A 52 12.23 -8.40 -18.73
C ILE A 52 11.25 -7.41 -18.10
N TYR A 53 10.35 -7.87 -17.24
CA TYR A 53 9.38 -7.00 -16.55
C TYR A 53 10.02 -6.14 -15.46
N VAL A 54 11.22 -6.49 -14.97
CA VAL A 54 12.05 -5.61 -14.13
C VAL A 54 13.09 -4.83 -14.94
N GLY A 55 13.01 -4.87 -16.27
CA GLY A 55 13.94 -4.21 -17.17
C GLY A 55 15.20 -5.00 -17.50
N ASP A 56 15.35 -6.23 -17.01
CA ASP A 56 16.57 -7.02 -17.17
C ASP A 56 16.44 -8.06 -18.31
N TYR A 57 17.49 -8.22 -19.12
CA TYR A 57 17.56 -9.25 -20.14
C TYR A 57 18.44 -10.41 -19.69
N GLU A 58 17.87 -11.62 -19.74
CA GLU A 58 18.52 -12.85 -19.30
C GLU A 58 18.97 -13.66 -20.53
N ARG A 59 20.30 -13.74 -20.75
CA ARG A 59 20.89 -14.48 -21.87
C ARG A 59 21.37 -15.85 -21.40
N PHE A 60 21.33 -16.83 -22.30
CA PHE A 60 21.81 -18.20 -22.09
C PHE A 60 21.12 -19.01 -20.98
N LYS A 61 19.91 -18.62 -20.54
CA LYS A 61 19.16 -19.32 -19.47
C LYS A 61 19.14 -20.85 -19.60
N ARG A 62 18.89 -21.35 -20.82
CA ARG A 62 18.81 -22.80 -21.09
C ARG A 62 20.18 -23.49 -20.96
N VAL A 63 21.19 -22.93 -21.62
CA VAL A 63 22.57 -23.45 -21.61
C VAL A 63 23.17 -23.38 -20.21
N ALA A 64 22.91 -22.30 -19.48
CA ALA A 64 23.36 -22.10 -18.11
C ALA A 64 22.75 -23.18 -17.18
N LYS A 65 21.45 -23.44 -17.30
CA LYS A 65 20.77 -24.51 -16.54
C LYS A 65 21.32 -25.90 -16.85
N GLU A 66 21.59 -26.19 -18.12
CA GLU A 66 22.17 -27.47 -18.55
C GLU A 66 23.61 -27.66 -18.05
N GLN A 67 24.37 -26.56 -17.88
CA GLN A 67 25.75 -26.57 -17.41
C GLN A 67 25.92 -26.30 -15.89
N GLY A 68 24.82 -26.13 -15.14
CA GLY A 68 24.88 -25.77 -13.71
C GLY A 68 25.51 -24.41 -13.44
N LYS A 69 25.49 -23.48 -14.41
CA LYS A 69 26.00 -22.11 -14.30
C LYS A 69 24.86 -21.11 -14.13
N GLU A 70 25.18 -19.94 -13.59
CA GLU A 70 24.24 -18.81 -13.55
C GLU A 70 24.10 -18.17 -14.95
N PRO A 71 22.87 -17.76 -15.34
CA PRO A 71 22.66 -17.05 -16.60
C PRO A 71 23.28 -15.64 -16.55
N VAL A 72 23.69 -15.13 -17.71
CA VAL A 72 24.21 -13.76 -17.82
C VAL A 72 23.03 -12.79 -17.82
N ILE A 73 23.01 -11.87 -16.85
CA ILE A 73 21.96 -10.87 -16.68
C ILE A 73 22.50 -9.51 -17.14
N TYR A 74 21.79 -8.89 -18.09
CA TYR A 74 22.02 -7.52 -18.53
C TYR A 74 20.96 -6.63 -17.85
N PRO A 75 21.33 -5.83 -16.85
CA PRO A 75 20.37 -5.05 -16.09
C PRO A 75 19.87 -3.83 -16.86
N ASN A 76 18.63 -3.43 -16.62
CA ASN A 76 18.02 -2.17 -17.10
C ASN A 76 18.11 -1.93 -18.62
N VAL A 77 17.98 -2.98 -19.43
CA VAL A 77 17.98 -2.89 -20.90
C VAL A 77 16.68 -2.30 -21.47
N VAL A 78 15.58 -2.40 -20.72
CA VAL A 78 14.26 -1.84 -21.09
C VAL A 78 13.61 -1.20 -19.88
N GLU A 79 12.61 -0.36 -20.14
CA GLU A 79 11.81 0.25 -19.07
C GLU A 79 11.06 -0.83 -18.26
N PRO A 80 11.20 -0.86 -16.92
CA PRO A 80 10.54 -1.85 -16.09
C PRO A 80 9.01 -1.64 -16.05
N ILE A 81 8.27 -2.75 -16.05
CA ILE A 81 6.82 -2.78 -15.84
C ILE A 81 6.48 -2.97 -14.36
N ILE A 82 7.30 -3.73 -13.62
CA ILE A 82 7.18 -3.96 -12.18
C ILE A 82 8.49 -3.57 -11.47
N THR A 83 8.40 -3.25 -10.18
CA THR A 83 9.60 -2.95 -9.37
C THR A 83 10.40 -4.22 -9.08
N ARG A 84 11.69 -4.04 -8.77
CA ARG A 84 12.55 -5.15 -8.33
C ARG A 84 12.01 -5.79 -7.06
N ALA A 85 11.51 -4.98 -6.12
CA ALA A 85 10.88 -5.47 -4.90
C ALA A 85 9.67 -6.38 -5.20
N MET A 86 8.82 -6.01 -6.17
CA MET A 86 7.69 -6.84 -6.58
C MET A 86 8.15 -8.17 -7.15
N PHE A 87 9.18 -8.17 -8.00
CA PHE A 87 9.72 -9.41 -8.57
C PHE A 87 10.34 -10.32 -7.49
N GLU A 88 11.03 -9.75 -6.51
CA GLU A 88 11.55 -10.50 -5.36
C GLU A 88 10.43 -11.10 -4.50
N ASP A 89 9.41 -10.31 -4.16
CA ASP A 89 8.21 -10.78 -3.44
C ASP A 89 7.53 -11.95 -4.20
N VAL A 90 7.54 -11.90 -5.53
CA VAL A 90 6.99 -12.95 -6.41
C VAL A 90 7.84 -14.21 -6.39
N GLN A 91 9.18 -14.10 -6.39
CA GLN A 91 10.04 -15.28 -6.25
C GLN A 91 9.83 -15.96 -4.89
N ILE A 92 9.71 -15.18 -3.81
CA ILE A 92 9.36 -15.71 -2.49
C ILE A 92 7.99 -16.41 -2.53
N GLN A 93 6.99 -15.78 -3.14
CA GLN A 93 5.64 -16.36 -3.26
C GLN A 93 5.63 -17.66 -4.08
N LYS A 94 6.51 -17.78 -5.08
CA LYS A 94 6.65 -18.99 -5.90
C LYS A 94 7.07 -20.21 -5.09
N GLU A 95 8.01 -20.05 -4.16
CA GLU A 95 8.43 -21.13 -3.27
C GLU A 95 7.28 -21.60 -2.36
N LYS A 96 6.39 -20.69 -1.96
CA LYS A 96 5.19 -21.00 -1.15
C LYS A 96 4.14 -21.74 -1.97
N ASN A 97 3.85 -21.26 -3.17
CA ASN A 97 2.84 -21.84 -4.07
C ASN A 97 3.20 -23.25 -4.55
N GLN A 98 4.50 -23.61 -4.67
CA GLN A 98 4.92 -24.98 -5.02
C GLN A 98 4.45 -26.04 -4.01
N ARG A 99 4.19 -25.65 -2.76
CA ARG A 99 3.89 -26.55 -1.64
C ARG A 99 2.45 -26.43 -1.14
N ALA A 100 1.67 -25.49 -1.69
CA ALA A 100 0.36 -25.11 -1.17
C ALA A 100 -0.77 -25.58 -2.10
N TYR A 101 -1.66 -26.42 -1.58
CA TYR A 101 -2.89 -26.82 -2.27
C TYR A 101 -4.00 -25.79 -2.02
N CYS A 102 -4.64 -25.28 -3.07
CA CYS A 102 -5.79 -24.39 -2.96
C CYS A 102 -7.04 -25.21 -2.57
N ARG A 103 -7.74 -24.82 -1.51
CA ARG A 103 -9.04 -25.41 -1.11
C ARG A 103 -10.16 -24.46 -1.52
N ASP A 104 -11.38 -24.98 -1.65
CA ASP A 104 -12.60 -24.21 -2.01
C ASP A 104 -12.98 -23.09 -1.03
N ARG A 105 -12.29 -23.00 0.12
CA ARG A 105 -12.61 -22.04 1.19
C ARG A 105 -11.56 -20.95 1.27
N VAL A 106 -12.01 -19.73 1.53
CA VAL A 106 -11.17 -18.55 1.68
C VAL A 106 -10.71 -18.39 3.14
N TYR A 107 -9.44 -18.04 3.28
CA TYR A 107 -8.71 -17.88 4.55
C TYR A 107 -8.04 -16.51 4.53
N ILE A 108 -8.22 -15.70 5.57
CA ILE A 108 -7.73 -14.32 5.64
C ILE A 108 -6.19 -14.29 5.55
N PHE A 109 -5.53 -15.22 6.23
CA PHE A 109 -4.06 -15.34 6.31
C PHE A 109 -3.53 -16.50 5.45
N MET A 110 -4.16 -16.74 4.29
CA MET A 110 -3.78 -17.81 3.36
C MET A 110 -2.29 -17.71 2.99
N GLN A 111 -1.54 -18.78 3.28
CA GLN A 111 -0.08 -18.86 3.09
C GLN A 111 0.76 -17.82 3.87
N LYS A 112 0.17 -17.14 4.86
CA LYS A 112 0.87 -16.15 5.69
C LYS A 112 1.27 -16.72 7.05
N MET A 113 0.51 -17.68 7.58
CA MET A 113 0.79 -18.24 8.91
C MET A 113 2.05 -19.09 8.92
N ILE A 114 3.00 -18.72 9.77
CA ILE A 114 4.26 -19.41 10.03
C ILE A 114 4.21 -20.06 11.41
N CYS A 115 4.61 -21.32 11.50
CA CYS A 115 4.65 -22.03 12.77
C CYS A 115 5.75 -21.45 13.68
N PRO A 116 5.43 -21.08 14.93
CA PRO A 116 6.42 -20.51 15.87
C PRO A 116 7.51 -21.51 16.28
N LYS A 117 7.27 -22.83 16.14
CA LYS A 117 8.22 -23.87 16.56
C LYS A 117 9.17 -24.32 15.45
N CYS A 118 8.65 -24.58 14.24
CA CYS A 118 9.46 -25.14 13.14
C CYS A 118 9.66 -24.19 11.96
N GLY A 119 9.08 -22.98 11.98
CA GLY A 119 9.22 -21.99 10.91
C GLY A 119 8.55 -22.35 9.59
N LYS A 120 7.87 -23.50 9.49
CA LYS A 120 7.13 -23.90 8.28
C LYS A 120 5.79 -23.18 8.17
N ILE A 121 5.34 -22.97 6.93
CA ILE A 121 4.00 -22.43 6.65
C ILE A 121 2.94 -23.41 7.15
N MET A 122 1.96 -22.90 7.88
CA MET A 122 0.86 -23.68 8.43
C MET A 122 -0.19 -23.98 7.36
N GLN A 123 -0.75 -25.19 7.39
CA GLN A 123 -1.80 -25.63 6.47
C GLN A 123 -3.16 -25.12 6.91
N CYS A 124 -3.98 -24.71 5.95
CA CYS A 124 -5.38 -24.35 6.20
C CYS A 124 -6.22 -25.61 6.43
N LYS A 125 -6.89 -25.70 7.59
CA LYS A 125 -7.77 -26.81 7.96
C LYS A 125 -9.11 -26.25 8.41
N GLY A 126 -10.15 -26.44 7.61
CA GLY A 126 -11.50 -26.13 8.03
C GLY A 126 -12.26 -27.40 8.41
N THR A 127 -13.12 -27.29 9.40
CA THR A 127 -13.97 -28.37 9.89
C THR A 127 -15.15 -28.64 8.94
N GLY A 128 -15.61 -29.90 8.88
CA GLY A 128 -16.82 -30.30 8.16
C GLY A 128 -18.06 -30.34 9.07
N GLY A 129 -19.24 -30.60 8.51
CA GLY A 129 -20.49 -30.80 9.24
C GLY A 129 -20.99 -29.57 10.04
N LYS A 130 -21.63 -29.79 11.20
CA LYS A 130 -22.16 -28.72 12.09
C LYS A 130 -21.07 -27.79 12.67
N LYS A 131 -19.79 -28.18 12.60
CA LYS A 131 -18.65 -27.35 13.04
C LYS A 131 -18.07 -26.47 11.91
N LYS A 132 -18.74 -26.33 10.77
CA LYS A 132 -18.32 -25.50 9.61
C LYS A 132 -17.97 -24.03 9.94
N LYS A 133 -18.34 -23.52 11.12
CA LYS A 133 -18.13 -22.12 11.53
C LYS A 133 -16.65 -21.72 11.72
N TYR A 134 -15.77 -22.65 12.13
CA TYR A 134 -14.40 -22.29 12.52
C TYR A 134 -13.35 -22.71 11.49
N MET A 135 -12.44 -21.78 11.19
CA MET A 135 -11.27 -22.00 10.36
C MET A 135 -10.01 -22.12 11.22
N TYR A 136 -9.13 -23.05 10.86
CA TYR A 136 -7.89 -23.27 11.58
C TYR A 136 -6.67 -23.23 10.65
N TYR A 137 -5.55 -22.83 11.22
CA TYR A 137 -4.22 -23.04 10.69
C TYR A 137 -3.54 -24.13 11.51
N HIS A 138 -3.02 -25.14 10.83
CA HIS A 138 -2.47 -26.34 11.44
C HIS A 138 -1.02 -26.57 10.98
N CYS A 139 -0.11 -26.72 11.94
CA CYS A 139 1.23 -27.21 11.64
C CYS A 139 1.24 -28.74 11.73
N THR A 140 1.55 -29.43 10.62
CA THR A 140 1.57 -30.90 10.53
C THR A 140 2.60 -31.54 11.43
N ASP A 141 3.74 -30.88 11.63
CA ASP A 141 4.89 -31.44 12.30
C ASP A 141 4.78 -31.21 13.81
N CYS A 142 4.45 -29.98 14.20
CA CYS A 142 4.33 -29.59 15.61
C CYS A 142 2.94 -29.83 16.20
N LYS A 143 1.96 -30.27 15.39
CA LYS A 143 0.56 -30.51 15.77
C LYS A 143 -0.13 -29.31 16.43
N ILE A 144 0.27 -28.09 16.07
CA ILE A 144 -0.31 -26.83 16.58
C ILE A 144 -1.54 -26.47 15.77
N TYR A 145 -2.60 -26.01 16.45
CA TYR A 145 -3.83 -25.51 15.85
C TYR A 145 -4.14 -24.10 16.34
N LEU A 146 -4.31 -23.18 15.39
CA LEU A 146 -4.64 -21.78 15.64
C LEU A 146 -5.95 -21.45 14.93
N ARG A 147 -6.93 -20.87 15.64
CA ARG A 147 -8.24 -20.49 15.12
C ARG A 147 -8.15 -19.11 14.48
N GLU A 148 -8.71 -18.95 13.27
CA GLU A 148 -8.54 -17.74 12.46
C GLU A 148 -9.15 -16.48 13.07
N ASP A 149 -10.32 -16.57 13.68
CA ASP A 149 -11.00 -15.47 14.37
C ASP A 149 -10.17 -14.90 15.54
N LEU A 150 -9.50 -15.76 16.31
CA LEU A 150 -8.61 -15.36 17.41
C LEU A 150 -7.29 -14.77 16.90
N ILE A 151 -6.83 -15.22 15.73
CA ILE A 151 -5.70 -14.58 15.07
C ILE A 151 -6.11 -13.18 14.62
N GLU A 152 -7.25 -13.05 13.94
CA GLU A 152 -7.80 -11.78 13.46
C GLU A 152 -7.98 -10.78 14.62
N GLU A 153 -8.55 -11.21 15.74
CA GLU A 153 -8.68 -10.39 16.96
C GLU A 153 -7.31 -9.93 17.49
N GLN A 154 -6.33 -10.83 17.59
CA GLN A 154 -5.01 -10.47 18.10
C GLN A 154 -4.23 -9.52 17.21
N VAL A 155 -4.39 -9.62 15.89
CA VAL A 155 -3.66 -8.77 14.95
C VAL A 155 -4.47 -7.55 14.52
N MET A 156 -5.65 -7.33 15.12
CA MET A 156 -6.53 -6.21 14.78
C MET A 156 -5.86 -4.83 14.88
N PRO A 157 -5.06 -4.51 15.93
CA PRO A 157 -4.35 -3.23 15.98
C PRO A 157 -3.47 -3.00 14.75
N MET A 158 -2.72 -4.02 14.33
CA MET A 158 -1.90 -3.96 13.11
C MET A 158 -2.74 -3.81 11.84
N ILE A 159 -3.90 -4.48 11.76
CA ILE A 159 -4.83 -4.32 10.63
C ILE A 159 -5.33 -2.88 10.55
N MET A 160 -5.65 -2.25 11.68
CA MET A 160 -6.08 -0.84 11.72
C MET A 160 -4.99 0.08 11.19
N ASP A 161 -3.73 -0.12 11.58
CA ASP A 161 -2.60 0.66 11.07
C ASP A 161 -2.44 0.51 9.54
N LEU A 162 -2.62 -0.72 9.01
CA LEU A 162 -2.57 -0.97 7.57
C LEU A 162 -3.74 -0.33 6.82
N ILE A 163 -4.94 -0.30 7.41
CA ILE A 163 -6.12 0.35 6.82
C ILE A 163 -5.90 1.86 6.78
N GLU A 164 -5.46 2.45 7.89
CA GLU A 164 -5.11 3.86 7.94
C GLU A 164 -4.09 4.21 6.84
N TYR A 165 -3.02 3.41 6.72
CA TYR A 165 -2.03 3.57 5.68
C TYR A 165 -2.65 3.49 4.28
N ASP A 166 -3.45 2.46 3.99
CA ASP A 166 -4.04 2.24 2.66
C ASP A 166 -4.96 3.40 2.25
N MET A 167 -5.80 3.86 3.18
CA MET A 167 -6.70 4.99 2.97
C MET A 167 -5.91 6.29 2.76
N THR A 168 -4.90 6.53 3.60
CA THR A 168 -4.03 7.70 3.53
C THR A 168 -3.27 7.75 2.20
N VAL A 169 -2.71 6.62 1.78
CA VAL A 169 -2.02 6.53 0.50
C VAL A 169 -2.97 6.78 -0.65
N LYS A 170 -4.13 6.11 -0.69
CA LYS A 170 -5.11 6.29 -1.77
C LYS A 170 -5.58 7.73 -1.90
N LYS A 171 -5.81 8.41 -0.77
CA LYS A 171 -6.36 9.76 -0.74
C LYS A 171 -5.31 10.84 -0.95
N TYR A 172 -4.16 10.73 -0.29
CA TYR A 172 -3.18 11.82 -0.20
C TYR A 172 -1.86 11.48 -0.88
N PHE A 173 -1.29 10.30 -0.63
CA PHE A 173 0.13 10.05 -0.94
C PHE A 173 0.36 9.30 -2.25
N TYR A 174 -0.70 8.89 -2.94
CA TYR A 174 -0.64 8.25 -4.26
C TYR A 174 0.23 9.04 -5.26
N PRO A 175 0.10 10.37 -5.43
CA PRO A 175 0.98 11.15 -6.31
C PRO A 175 2.47 11.06 -5.99
N VAL A 176 2.83 10.86 -4.72
CA VAL A 176 4.22 10.75 -4.28
C VAL A 176 4.75 9.35 -4.57
N LEU A 177 3.92 8.32 -4.37
CA LEU A 177 4.28 6.93 -4.64
C LEU A 177 4.28 6.60 -6.14
N ALA A 178 3.42 7.22 -6.93
CA ALA A 178 3.44 7.11 -8.39
C ALA A 178 4.79 7.61 -8.92
N ASP A 179 5.39 6.88 -9.87
CA ASP A 179 6.62 7.36 -10.49
C ASP A 179 6.36 8.68 -11.22
N LYS A 180 7.22 9.69 -10.97
CA LYS A 180 7.17 11.02 -11.60
C LYS A 180 7.11 10.99 -13.13
N LYS A 181 7.34 9.83 -13.75
CA LYS A 181 7.35 9.59 -15.20
C LYS A 181 5.96 9.39 -15.82
N GLU A 182 4.91 9.05 -15.06
CA GLU A 182 3.55 8.86 -15.61
C GLU A 182 2.69 10.14 -15.63
N ARG A 183 3.30 11.33 -15.64
CA ARG A 183 2.57 12.61 -15.75
C ARG A 183 2.12 12.98 -17.16
N ASN A 184 2.45 12.17 -18.17
CA ASN A 184 2.13 12.48 -19.56
C ASN A 184 0.73 11.98 -19.95
N THR A 185 -0.27 12.89 -19.90
CA THR A 185 -1.66 12.61 -20.33
C THR A 185 -1.78 12.35 -21.82
N ALA A 186 -0.75 12.66 -22.64
CA ALA A 186 -0.83 12.58 -24.10
C ALA A 186 -1.24 11.19 -24.64
N LYS A 187 -0.99 10.11 -23.88
CA LYS A 187 -1.47 8.77 -24.25
C LYS A 187 -2.95 8.55 -23.90
N LEU A 188 -3.41 9.04 -22.76
CA LEU A 188 -4.85 9.04 -22.39
C LEU A 188 -5.63 9.89 -23.38
N ASP A 189 -5.10 11.06 -23.74
CA ASP A 189 -5.67 11.97 -24.74
C ASP A 189 -5.81 11.25 -26.09
N LYS A 190 -4.77 10.54 -26.56
CA LYS A 190 -4.83 9.73 -27.78
C LYS A 190 -5.87 8.60 -27.72
N GLU A 191 -6.01 7.93 -26.59
CA GLU A 191 -6.98 6.83 -26.42
C GLU A 191 -8.43 7.36 -26.40
N ILE A 192 -8.66 8.49 -25.72
CA ILE A 192 -9.95 9.20 -25.71
C ILE A 192 -10.30 9.66 -27.13
N SER A 193 -9.38 10.29 -27.86
CA SER A 193 -9.63 10.71 -29.25
C SER A 193 -9.96 9.54 -30.17
N SER A 194 -9.29 8.39 -29.99
CA SER A 194 -9.57 7.17 -30.75
C SER A 194 -10.96 6.61 -30.45
N LEU A 195 -11.37 6.60 -29.18
CA LEU A 195 -12.70 6.11 -28.77
C LEU A 195 -13.82 7.07 -29.18
N GLN A 196 -13.59 8.39 -29.13
CA GLN A 196 -14.50 9.39 -29.68
C GLN A 196 -14.69 9.20 -31.19
N SER A 197 -13.61 8.94 -31.92
CA SER A 197 -13.67 8.62 -33.35
C SER A 197 -14.48 7.34 -33.61
N ARG A 198 -14.30 6.29 -32.79
CA ARG A 198 -15.12 5.06 -32.88
C ARG A 198 -16.59 5.34 -32.56
N LYS A 199 -16.88 6.11 -31.52
CA LYS A 199 -18.24 6.54 -31.12
C LYS A 199 -18.94 7.26 -32.28
N ASN A 200 -18.24 8.13 -32.99
CA ASN A 200 -18.77 8.83 -34.15
C ASN A 200 -19.06 7.87 -35.33
N ARG A 201 -18.16 6.92 -35.61
CA ARG A 201 -18.40 5.89 -36.64
C ARG A 201 -19.60 5.01 -36.34
N ILE A 202 -19.81 4.63 -35.08
CA ILE A 202 -20.98 3.85 -34.65
C ILE A 202 -22.27 4.66 -34.87
N LYS A 203 -22.26 5.95 -34.53
CA LYS A 203 -23.39 6.87 -34.82
C LYS A 203 -23.67 6.98 -36.32
N GLU A 204 -22.63 7.16 -37.14
CA GLU A 204 -22.78 7.23 -38.60
C GLU A 204 -23.30 5.94 -39.22
N ALA A 205 -22.85 4.78 -38.73
CA ALA A 205 -23.33 3.48 -39.19
C ALA A 205 -24.84 3.28 -38.90
N TYR A 206 -25.30 3.74 -37.73
CA TYR A 206 -26.71 3.74 -37.39
C TYR A 206 -27.53 4.73 -38.24
N LEU A 207 -27.04 5.95 -38.46
CA LEU A 207 -27.69 6.94 -39.34
C LEU A 207 -27.79 6.46 -40.80
N LYS A 208 -26.89 5.59 -41.23
CA LYS A 208 -26.90 4.96 -42.55
C LYS A 208 -27.70 3.64 -42.58
N GLU A 209 -28.39 3.31 -41.48
CA GLU A 209 -29.20 2.09 -41.32
C GLU A 209 -28.43 0.77 -41.53
N ILE A 210 -27.10 0.79 -41.34
CA ILE A 210 -26.23 -0.38 -41.53
C ILE A 210 -26.35 -1.38 -40.36
N VAL A 211 -26.70 -0.88 -39.17
CA VAL A 211 -26.81 -1.66 -37.92
C VAL A 211 -28.17 -1.40 -37.25
N ASN A 212 -28.71 -2.41 -36.57
CA ASN A 212 -29.98 -2.29 -35.87
C ASN A 212 -29.84 -1.59 -34.50
N VAL A 213 -30.98 -1.22 -33.91
CA VAL A 213 -31.04 -0.45 -32.64
C VAL A 213 -30.41 -1.20 -31.46
N GLU A 214 -30.55 -2.53 -31.41
CA GLU A 214 -30.03 -3.35 -30.31
C GLU A 214 -28.50 -3.45 -30.36
N GLU A 215 -27.94 -3.66 -31.55
CA GLU A 215 -26.49 -3.72 -31.79
C GLU A 215 -25.85 -2.34 -31.59
N PHE A 216 -26.48 -1.27 -32.08
CA PHE A 216 -26.08 0.10 -31.82
C PHE A 216 -26.04 0.40 -30.32
N SER A 217 -27.12 0.11 -29.59
CA SER A 217 -27.24 0.41 -28.16
C SER A 217 -26.15 -0.28 -27.34
N LYS A 218 -25.86 -1.54 -27.65
CA LYS A 218 -24.83 -2.32 -26.97
C LYS A 218 -23.42 -1.77 -27.21
N GLU A 219 -23.03 -1.56 -28.47
CA GLU A 219 -21.69 -1.05 -28.79
C GLU A 219 -21.49 0.39 -28.35
N TYR A 220 -22.55 1.21 -28.45
CA TYR A 220 -22.53 2.59 -27.98
C TYR A 220 -22.29 2.65 -26.48
N LYS A 221 -23.03 1.85 -25.70
CA LYS A 221 -22.90 1.82 -24.23
C LYS A 221 -21.52 1.38 -23.77
N GLU A 222 -20.94 0.35 -24.39
CA GLU A 222 -19.58 -0.11 -24.06
C GLU A 222 -18.53 0.98 -24.31
N VAL A 223 -18.61 1.66 -25.45
CA VAL A 223 -17.68 2.75 -25.78
C VAL A 223 -17.89 3.95 -24.86
N ASP A 224 -19.13 4.27 -24.50
CA ASP A 224 -19.48 5.39 -23.62
C ASP A 224 -19.01 5.18 -22.18
N GLU A 225 -19.24 4.00 -21.61
CA GLU A 225 -18.74 3.63 -20.27
C GLU A 225 -17.22 3.69 -20.19
N LYS A 226 -16.53 3.21 -21.24
CA LYS A 226 -15.07 3.27 -21.33
C LYS A 226 -14.56 4.71 -21.48
N LEU A 227 -15.26 5.55 -22.24
CA LEU A 227 -14.95 6.98 -22.35
C LEU A 227 -15.08 7.67 -21.01
N ASN A 228 -16.20 7.46 -20.29
CA ASN A 228 -16.42 8.05 -18.97
C ASN A 228 -15.32 7.65 -17.98
N LEU A 229 -14.93 6.38 -17.96
CA LEU A 229 -13.84 5.89 -17.11
C LEU A 229 -12.49 6.53 -17.45
N LEU A 230 -12.17 6.69 -18.74
CA LEU A 230 -10.92 7.29 -19.19
C LEU A 230 -10.90 8.81 -18.97
N GLU A 231 -12.04 9.48 -19.13
CA GLU A 231 -12.19 10.90 -18.82
C GLU A 231 -12.06 11.18 -17.33
N GLN A 232 -12.63 10.33 -16.46
CA GLN A 232 -12.41 10.39 -15.01
C GLN A 232 -10.93 10.22 -14.66
N LYS A 233 -10.28 9.17 -15.18
CA LYS A 233 -8.82 8.95 -14.99
C LYS A 233 -7.98 10.11 -15.51
N ARG A 234 -8.42 10.76 -16.60
CA ARG A 234 -7.75 11.94 -17.16
C ARG A 234 -7.95 13.16 -16.26
N ILE A 235 -9.15 13.38 -15.73
CA ILE A 235 -9.42 14.45 -14.77
C ILE A 235 -8.57 14.25 -13.52
N GLU A 236 -8.55 13.05 -12.95
CA GLU A 236 -7.68 12.67 -11.83
C GLU A 236 -6.20 12.95 -12.15
N ALA A 237 -5.72 12.54 -13.33
CA ALA A 237 -4.34 12.79 -13.76
C ALA A 237 -4.01 14.28 -14.00
N ILE A 238 -4.97 15.07 -14.48
CA ILE A 238 -4.83 16.52 -14.68
C ILE A 238 -4.84 17.26 -13.35
N ASP A 239 -5.71 16.85 -12.42
CA ASP A 239 -5.77 17.39 -11.06
C ASP A 239 -4.45 17.11 -10.32
N LEU A 240 -3.93 15.89 -10.47
CA LEU A 240 -2.60 15.48 -10.01
C LEU A 240 -1.43 16.24 -10.68
N ASN A 241 -1.64 16.83 -11.86
CA ASN A 241 -0.63 17.62 -12.59
C ASN A 241 -0.70 19.13 -12.28
N LYS A 242 -1.87 19.66 -11.92
CA LYS A 242 -2.08 21.08 -11.57
C LYS A 242 -1.61 21.41 -10.16
N GLN A 243 -1.66 20.44 -9.25
CA GLN A 243 -1.04 20.58 -7.94
C GLN A 243 0.47 20.35 -8.08
N THR A 244 1.24 21.43 -8.04
CA THR A 244 2.63 21.40 -7.55
C THR A 244 2.54 20.97 -6.08
N PHE A 245 2.37 19.68 -5.82
CA PHE A 245 2.20 19.18 -4.46
C PHE A 245 3.50 19.33 -3.71
N SER A 246 3.53 20.21 -2.70
CA SER A 246 4.48 20.05 -1.61
C SER A 246 4.03 18.81 -0.82
N PRO A 247 4.88 17.78 -0.66
CA PRO A 247 4.60 16.63 0.21
C PRO A 247 4.09 17.04 1.60
N GLN A 248 4.58 18.18 2.08
CA GLN A 248 4.23 18.77 3.37
C GLN A 248 2.80 19.32 3.39
N HIS A 249 2.31 19.87 2.28
CA HIS A 249 0.90 20.28 2.19
C HIS A 249 -0.05 19.07 2.29
N LEU A 250 0.25 18.00 1.54
CA LEU A 250 -0.52 16.75 1.60
C LEU A 250 -0.53 16.15 3.01
N MET A 251 0.62 16.23 3.70
CA MET A 251 0.74 15.79 5.08
C MET A 251 -0.11 16.62 6.04
N ALA A 252 -0.14 17.95 5.87
CA ALA A 252 -0.95 18.86 6.68
C ALA A 252 -2.45 18.59 6.49
N ASP A 253 -2.92 18.46 5.24
CA ASP A 253 -4.33 18.16 4.94
C ASP A 253 -4.77 16.83 5.58
N ARG A 254 -3.93 15.80 5.44
CA ARG A 254 -4.11 14.49 6.07
C ARG A 254 -4.15 14.60 7.61
N ASP A 255 -3.22 15.34 8.19
CA ASP A 255 -3.12 15.49 9.65
C ASP A 255 -4.31 16.25 10.24
N VAL A 256 -4.83 17.26 9.53
CA VAL A 256 -6.02 18.03 9.91
C VAL A 256 -7.27 17.14 9.89
N GLU A 257 -7.47 16.34 8.84
CA GLU A 257 -8.60 15.41 8.77
C GLU A 257 -8.51 14.36 9.88
N LYS A 258 -7.33 13.78 10.09
CA LYS A 258 -7.09 12.81 11.16
C LYS A 258 -7.40 13.43 12.54
N GLU A 259 -6.93 14.65 12.82
CA GLU A 259 -7.19 15.34 14.08
C GLU A 259 -8.69 15.59 14.30
N LYS A 260 -9.44 16.00 13.27
CA LYS A 260 -10.90 16.16 13.35
C LYS A 260 -11.60 14.85 13.71
N LEU A 261 -11.18 13.75 13.11
CA LEU A 261 -11.74 12.42 13.39
C LEU A 261 -11.40 11.94 14.80
N ILE A 262 -10.16 12.16 15.26
CA ILE A 262 -9.72 11.83 16.62
C ILE A 262 -10.56 12.61 17.65
N ARG A 263 -10.72 13.93 17.46
CA ARG A 263 -11.51 14.77 18.37
C ARG A 263 -12.99 14.40 18.42
N SER A 264 -13.53 13.88 17.32
CA SER A 264 -14.91 13.40 17.29
C SER A 264 -15.07 11.96 17.80
N ASN A 265 -13.99 11.31 18.25
CA ASN A 265 -13.93 9.89 18.63
C ASN A 265 -14.39 8.92 17.53
N LYS A 266 -14.42 9.34 16.26
CA LYS A 266 -14.88 8.52 15.12
C LYS A 266 -13.75 7.80 14.38
N PHE A 267 -12.50 8.15 14.67
CA PHE A 267 -11.35 7.65 13.92
C PHE A 267 -11.26 6.12 13.95
N TYR A 268 -11.27 5.53 15.15
CA TYR A 268 -11.17 4.08 15.31
C TYR A 268 -12.41 3.34 14.77
N ASP A 269 -13.60 3.88 15.01
CA ASP A 269 -14.86 3.30 14.51
C ASP A 269 -14.90 3.25 12.98
N MET A 270 -14.37 4.27 12.31
CA MET A 270 -14.26 4.30 10.86
C MET A 270 -13.33 3.22 10.31
N LEU A 271 -12.15 3.04 10.92
CA LEU A 271 -11.21 1.97 10.52
C LEU A 271 -11.80 0.57 10.78
N MET A 272 -12.45 0.39 11.93
CA MET A 272 -13.16 -0.86 12.27
C MET A 272 -14.28 -1.17 11.28
N ALA A 273 -15.08 -0.16 10.90
CA ALA A 273 -16.13 -0.33 9.90
C ALA A 273 -15.55 -0.71 8.53
N GLU A 274 -14.46 -0.06 8.10
CA GLU A 274 -13.78 -0.37 6.85
C GLU A 274 -13.25 -1.81 6.82
N TRP A 275 -12.76 -2.35 7.94
CA TRP A 275 -12.38 -3.76 8.02
C TRP A 275 -13.58 -4.71 8.03
N ASN A 276 -14.60 -4.40 8.82
CA ASN A 276 -15.75 -5.28 9.04
C ASN A 276 -16.65 -5.38 7.80
N ASN A 277 -16.69 -4.35 6.96
CA ASN A 277 -17.46 -4.34 5.72
C ASN A 277 -16.81 -5.18 4.61
N LYS A 278 -15.54 -5.60 4.76
CA LYS A 278 -14.85 -6.44 3.77
C LYS A 278 -15.33 -7.88 3.84
N SER A 279 -15.65 -8.43 2.67
CA SER A 279 -15.74 -9.87 2.46
C SER A 279 -14.44 -10.57 2.83
N LYS A 280 -14.50 -11.89 2.99
CA LYS A 280 -13.32 -12.66 3.40
C LYS A 280 -12.23 -12.67 2.32
N GLU A 281 -12.66 -12.62 1.07
CA GLU A 281 -11.84 -12.50 -0.13
C GLU A 281 -11.11 -11.15 -0.12
N GLU A 282 -11.81 -10.05 0.15
CA GLU A 282 -11.21 -8.71 0.27
C GLU A 282 -10.26 -8.62 1.46
N LYS A 283 -10.58 -9.24 2.61
CA LYS A 283 -9.67 -9.36 3.75
C LYS A 283 -8.40 -10.13 3.38
N GLN A 284 -8.52 -11.26 2.67
CA GLN A 284 -7.37 -12.03 2.18
C GLN A 284 -6.49 -11.20 1.23
N GLU A 285 -7.11 -10.50 0.27
CA GLU A 285 -6.41 -9.65 -0.69
C GLU A 285 -5.67 -8.51 0.03
N PHE A 286 -6.37 -7.83 0.94
CA PHE A 286 -5.82 -6.74 1.74
C PHE A 286 -4.59 -7.19 2.54
N ILE A 287 -4.72 -8.27 3.32
CA ILE A 287 -3.59 -8.82 4.08
C ILE A 287 -2.46 -9.25 3.16
N SER A 288 -2.78 -9.82 2.00
CA SER A 288 -1.77 -10.27 1.03
C SER A 288 -1.01 -9.13 0.38
N LYS A 289 -1.55 -7.91 0.34
CA LYS A 289 -0.85 -6.73 -0.16
C LYS A 289 0.32 -6.32 0.75
N PHE A 290 0.15 -6.46 2.07
CA PHE A 290 1.11 -5.94 3.05
C PHE A 290 1.99 -7.02 3.66
N LEU A 291 1.46 -8.24 3.88
CA LEU A 291 2.13 -9.27 4.66
C LEU A 291 2.73 -10.37 3.76
N GLU A 292 3.99 -10.67 4.04
CA GLU A 292 4.70 -11.83 3.53
C GLU A 292 4.45 -13.05 4.43
N GLY A 293 4.41 -12.84 5.75
CA GLY A 293 4.04 -13.87 6.73
C GLY A 293 3.92 -13.35 8.17
N ILE A 294 3.21 -14.09 9.01
CA ILE A 294 2.99 -13.77 10.42
C ILE A 294 3.18 -15.02 11.28
N THR A 295 3.71 -14.84 12.48
CA THR A 295 3.94 -15.90 13.47
C THR A 295 3.16 -15.57 14.72
N ILE A 296 2.21 -16.44 15.07
CA ILE A 296 1.40 -16.33 16.28
C ILE A 296 1.69 -17.53 17.17
N GLU A 297 1.92 -17.27 18.45
CA GLU A 297 2.02 -18.30 19.47
C GLU A 297 0.73 -18.36 20.28
N LYS A 298 0.36 -19.57 20.71
CA LYS A 298 -0.73 -19.81 21.65
C LYS A 298 -0.15 -20.28 22.96
N ASP A 299 -0.36 -19.52 24.04
CA ASP A 299 0.12 -19.87 25.37
C ASP A 299 -0.67 -21.06 25.97
N LYS A 300 -0.23 -21.53 27.14
CA LYS A 300 -0.89 -22.64 27.86
C LYS A 300 -2.32 -22.32 28.31
N LYS A 301 -2.65 -21.04 28.50
CA LYS A 301 -3.99 -20.56 28.88
C LYS A 301 -4.91 -20.41 27.67
N GLY A 302 -4.36 -20.51 26.46
CA GLY A 302 -5.07 -20.39 25.20
C GLY A 302 -5.07 -19.00 24.58
N ASN A 303 -4.34 -18.05 25.16
CA ASN A 303 -4.19 -16.70 24.63
C ASN A 303 -3.23 -16.71 23.45
N TYR A 304 -3.52 -15.87 22.47
CA TYR A 304 -2.73 -15.75 21.26
C TYR A 304 -1.81 -14.53 21.42
N LYS A 305 -0.59 -14.62 20.92
CA LYS A 305 0.39 -13.54 20.94
C LYS A 305 1.09 -13.43 19.60
N LEU A 306 1.13 -12.22 19.03
CA LEU A 306 1.96 -11.93 17.87
C LEU A 306 3.45 -12.00 18.25
N VAL A 307 4.18 -12.91 17.60
CA VAL A 307 5.62 -13.14 17.83
C VAL A 307 6.47 -12.45 16.77
N ASN A 308 6.07 -12.56 15.51
CA ASN A 308 6.82 -12.01 14.39
C ASN A 308 5.89 -11.66 13.23
N MET A 309 6.25 -10.61 12.50
CA MET A 309 5.58 -10.16 11.29
C MET A 309 6.63 -9.85 10.22
N LYS A 310 6.43 -10.40 9.03
CA LYS A 310 7.22 -10.13 7.83
C LYS A 310 6.38 -9.33 6.85
N LEU A 311 6.80 -8.10 6.60
CA LEU A 311 6.20 -7.21 5.63
C LEU A 311 6.72 -7.52 4.23
N ARG A 312 5.90 -7.29 3.21
CA ARG A 312 6.32 -7.39 1.81
C ARG A 312 7.36 -6.31 1.47
N LYS A 313 8.32 -6.66 0.60
CA LYS A 313 9.35 -5.71 0.17
C LYS A 313 8.74 -4.53 -0.58
N THR A 314 7.72 -4.78 -1.40
CA THR A 314 6.93 -3.73 -2.07
C THR A 314 6.31 -2.72 -1.10
N PHE A 315 5.80 -3.19 0.03
CA PHE A 315 5.26 -2.31 1.06
C PHE A 315 6.38 -1.52 1.77
N ILE A 316 7.49 -2.18 2.11
CA ILE A 316 8.66 -1.51 2.72
C ILE A 316 9.23 -0.43 1.79
N GLU A 317 9.34 -0.70 0.48
CA GLU A 317 9.80 0.27 -0.53
C GLU A 317 8.88 1.50 -0.59
N ALA A 318 7.57 1.30 -0.54
CA ALA A 318 6.60 2.40 -0.51
C ALA A 318 6.74 3.25 0.77
N VAL A 319 6.85 2.60 1.94
CA VAL A 319 7.09 3.29 3.22
C VAL A 319 8.40 4.09 3.18
N TYR A 320 9.47 3.49 2.67
CA TYR A 320 10.76 4.15 2.54
C TYR A 320 10.69 5.38 1.62
N LYS A 321 9.95 5.29 0.50
CA LYS A 321 9.72 6.42 -0.40
C LYS A 321 8.99 7.56 0.31
N LEU A 322 7.99 7.26 1.14
CA LEU A 322 7.31 8.29 1.96
C LEU A 322 8.25 8.90 3.00
N MET A 323 9.04 8.07 3.70
CA MET A 323 10.04 8.54 4.66
C MET A 323 11.06 9.48 4.03
N GLN A 324 11.56 9.19 2.82
CA GLN A 324 12.48 10.06 2.09
C GLN A 324 11.89 11.44 1.76
N ASN A 325 10.56 11.54 1.67
CA ASN A 325 9.84 12.80 1.45
C ASN A 325 9.35 13.44 2.76
N GLY A 326 9.78 12.95 3.93
CA GLY A 326 9.34 13.46 5.24
C GLY A 326 7.87 13.16 5.56
N MET A 327 7.24 12.24 4.84
CA MET A 327 5.81 11.90 4.96
C MET A 327 5.58 10.63 5.78
N PHE A 328 6.29 10.50 6.90
CA PHE A 328 6.19 9.34 7.76
C PHE A 328 6.15 9.76 9.21
N ASP A 329 5.14 9.29 9.91
CA ASP A 329 4.98 9.52 11.33
C ASP A 329 5.39 8.30 12.12
N MET A 330 5.99 8.56 13.27
CA MET A 330 6.22 7.61 14.33
C MET A 330 5.47 8.05 15.58
N THR A 331 5.17 7.10 16.44
CA THR A 331 4.63 7.39 17.77
C THR A 331 5.75 7.22 18.79
N ILE A 332 5.91 8.22 19.66
CA ILE A 332 6.83 8.14 20.79
C ILE A 332 6.04 8.23 22.09
N ALA A 333 6.39 7.42 23.08
CA ALA A 333 5.79 7.52 24.40
C ALA A 333 6.41 8.68 25.19
N ASP A 334 5.56 9.51 25.80
CA ASP A 334 5.98 10.52 26.77
C ASP A 334 6.29 9.88 28.15
N GLU A 335 6.66 10.72 29.13
CA GLU A 335 6.91 10.27 30.50
C GLU A 335 5.71 9.61 31.20
N LYS A 336 4.49 9.94 30.75
CA LYS A 336 3.23 9.41 31.30
C LYS A 336 2.77 8.16 30.55
N GLY A 337 3.55 7.68 29.57
CA GLY A 337 3.19 6.56 28.70
C GLY A 337 2.13 6.89 27.66
N LYS A 338 1.87 8.19 27.42
CA LYS A 338 0.97 8.66 26.36
C LYS A 338 1.73 8.68 25.04
N ASP A 339 1.08 8.12 24.03
CA ASP A 339 1.58 8.08 22.66
C ASP A 339 1.45 9.45 21.98
N VAL A 340 2.57 9.99 21.51
CA VAL A 340 2.68 11.29 20.83
C VAL A 340 3.16 11.08 19.40
N ARG A 341 2.35 11.55 18.44
CA ARG A 341 2.68 11.52 17.01
C ARG A 341 3.85 12.46 16.71
N THR A 342 4.84 11.95 16.00
CA THR A 342 6.09 12.63 15.65
C THR A 342 6.45 12.38 14.20
N THR A 343 6.63 13.44 13.41
CA THR A 343 7.20 13.31 12.06
C THR A 343 8.72 13.39 12.14
N ILE A 344 9.43 12.52 11.44
CA ILE A 344 10.90 12.46 11.49
C ILE A 344 11.55 13.03 10.23
N MET A 345 12.81 13.47 10.37
CA MET A 345 13.70 13.84 9.27
C MET A 345 13.20 15.02 8.40
N MET A 346 12.53 16.00 9.01
CA MET A 346 12.08 17.20 8.31
C MET A 346 13.20 18.24 8.24
N ASP A 347 13.32 18.99 7.14
CA ASP A 347 14.19 20.18 7.10
C ASP A 347 13.41 21.48 7.36
N LYS A 348 14.10 22.62 7.40
CA LYS A 348 13.48 23.92 7.70
C LYS A 348 12.46 24.36 6.65
N GLN A 349 12.72 24.09 5.37
CA GLN A 349 11.81 24.48 4.30
C GLN A 349 10.56 23.62 4.36
N GLU A 350 10.73 22.31 4.54
CA GLU A 350 9.62 21.39 4.70
C GLU A 350 8.75 21.73 5.94
N LEU A 351 9.39 22.09 7.07
CA LEU A 351 8.66 22.53 8.25
C LEU A 351 7.85 23.80 7.98
N GLN A 352 8.43 24.75 7.24
CA GLN A 352 7.74 25.99 6.89
C GLN A 352 6.55 25.71 5.98
N ASP A 353 6.73 24.95 4.89
CA ASP A 353 5.65 24.54 3.98
C ASP A 353 4.49 23.86 4.75
N TYR A 354 4.85 22.98 5.70
CA TYR A 354 3.88 22.28 6.54
C TYR A 354 3.11 23.24 7.46
N ILE A 355 3.81 24.16 8.14
CA ILE A 355 3.20 25.15 9.03
C ILE A 355 2.32 26.12 8.25
N ASP A 356 2.79 26.60 7.10
CA ASP A 356 2.04 27.51 6.22
C ASP A 356 0.72 26.87 5.80
N LYS A 357 0.75 25.60 5.41
CA LYS A 357 -0.48 24.87 5.09
C LYS A 357 -1.39 24.65 6.29
N LEU A 358 -0.83 24.30 7.46
CA LEU A 358 -1.64 24.16 8.68
C LEU A 358 -2.28 25.47 9.12
N ASN A 359 -1.63 26.60 8.86
CA ASN A 359 -2.17 27.91 9.16
C ASN A 359 -3.46 28.19 8.39
N ASP A 360 -3.76 27.53 7.26
CA ASP A 360 -5.08 27.63 6.62
C ASP A 360 -6.23 27.20 7.54
N TYR A 361 -5.95 26.32 8.51
CA TYR A 361 -6.93 25.69 9.38
C TYR A 361 -6.87 26.18 10.83
N TYR A 362 -5.68 26.47 11.34
CA TYR A 362 -5.42 26.79 12.74
C TYR A 362 -4.57 28.06 12.90
N GLU A 363 -4.48 28.57 14.12
CA GLU A 363 -3.35 29.43 14.51
C GLU A 363 -2.22 28.49 14.99
N VAL A 364 -1.09 28.49 14.28
CA VAL A 364 0.00 27.52 14.49
C VAL A 364 1.21 28.19 15.13
N SER A 365 1.73 27.56 16.18
CA SER A 365 2.96 27.96 16.87
C SER A 365 3.97 26.81 16.85
N TYR A 366 5.26 27.13 16.73
CA TYR A 366 6.36 26.16 16.79
C TYR A 366 7.28 26.48 17.96
N TYR A 367 7.60 25.47 18.76
CA TYR A 367 8.51 25.58 19.90
C TYR A 367 9.61 24.53 19.81
N GLU A 368 10.86 24.94 19.95
CA GLU A 368 11.98 24.01 20.14
C GLU A 368 11.92 23.41 21.55
N ILE A 369 11.89 22.08 21.66
CA ILE A 369 11.74 21.35 22.92
C ILE A 369 13.06 20.75 23.39
N ALA A 370 13.84 20.19 22.46
CA ALA A 370 15.11 19.55 22.80
C ALA A 370 16.06 19.51 21.60
N ARG A 371 17.36 19.47 21.87
CA ARG A 371 18.40 19.13 20.90
C ARG A 371 18.93 17.74 21.20
N LEU A 372 18.80 16.83 20.25
CA LEU A 372 19.15 15.42 20.45
C LEU A 372 20.67 15.19 20.49
N ASP A 373 21.41 16.06 19.81
CA ASP A 373 22.86 15.92 19.62
C ASP A 373 23.67 16.80 20.59
N ASP A 374 23.01 17.57 21.48
CA ASP A 374 23.71 18.38 22.47
C ASP A 374 24.41 17.48 23.50
N PRO A 375 25.66 17.79 23.88
CA PRO A 375 26.39 17.01 24.87
C PRO A 375 25.63 16.98 26.20
N LYS A 376 25.19 15.78 26.59
CA LYS A 376 24.40 15.56 27.80
C LYS A 376 25.26 15.85 29.04
N LYS A 377 24.93 16.90 29.79
CA LYS A 377 25.51 17.15 31.13
C LYS A 377 24.61 16.53 32.20
N GLY A 378 25.11 15.52 32.92
CA GLY A 378 24.41 14.90 34.07
C GLY A 378 23.28 13.92 33.70
N TYR A 379 22.40 13.63 34.67
CA TYR A 379 21.23 12.76 34.49
C TYR A 379 20.13 13.50 33.72
N GLN A 380 19.91 13.12 32.46
CA GLN A 380 18.74 13.57 31.71
C GLN A 380 17.62 12.55 31.82
N LYS A 381 16.38 13.04 31.97
CA LYS A 381 15.20 12.20 31.85
C LYS A 381 15.21 11.51 30.48
N LYS A 382 14.85 10.22 30.47
CA LYS A 382 14.87 9.38 29.26
C LYS A 382 13.75 9.74 28.27
N TYR A 383 12.77 10.54 28.71
CA TYR A 383 11.56 10.90 27.98
C TYR A 383 11.33 12.41 28.09
N LEU A 384 10.56 12.97 27.17
CA LEU A 384 10.13 14.37 27.21
C LEU A 384 8.79 14.46 27.94
N THR A 385 8.65 15.39 28.90
CA THR A 385 7.34 15.79 29.40
C THR A 385 6.71 16.74 28.39
N ILE A 386 5.57 16.37 27.79
CA ILE A 386 4.89 17.23 26.81
C ILE A 386 3.44 17.40 27.23
N ASP A 387 3.10 18.60 27.68
CA ASP A 387 1.73 18.91 28.06
C ASP A 387 0.82 19.04 26.84
N GLU A 388 -0.37 18.45 26.95
CA GLU A 388 -1.38 18.48 25.89
C GLU A 388 -1.82 19.91 25.58
N ILE A 389 -1.90 20.78 26.59
CA ILE A 389 -2.18 22.22 26.46
C ILE A 389 -1.08 22.97 27.22
N ASN A 390 -0.47 23.97 26.60
CA ASN A 390 0.53 24.81 27.27
C ASN A 390 -0.11 26.01 28.00
N GLU A 391 0.71 26.80 28.68
CA GLU A 391 0.32 28.04 29.37
C GLU A 391 -0.40 29.06 28.47
N ASN A 392 -0.10 29.04 27.17
CA ASN A 392 -0.74 29.90 26.18
C ASN A 392 -2.13 29.39 25.74
N GLY A 393 -2.58 28.23 26.24
CA GLY A 393 -3.84 27.61 25.82
C GLY A 393 -3.76 26.92 24.44
N GLU A 394 -2.56 26.61 23.95
CA GLU A 394 -2.35 25.94 22.66
C GLU A 394 -2.24 24.44 22.83
N LYS A 395 -3.00 23.69 22.02
CA LYS A 395 -3.00 22.23 22.06
C LYS A 395 -1.82 21.67 21.25
N LEU A 396 -1.15 20.64 21.77
CA LEU A 396 -0.16 19.88 21.02
C LEU A 396 -0.83 19.20 19.80
N PHE A 397 -0.31 19.47 18.60
CA PHE A 397 -0.79 18.87 17.36
C PHE A 397 0.06 17.67 16.93
N LYS A 398 1.38 17.86 16.93
CA LYS A 398 2.38 16.81 16.74
C LYS A 398 3.78 17.31 17.11
N LEU A 399 4.72 16.39 17.26
CA LEU A 399 6.13 16.70 17.29
C LEU A 399 6.75 16.59 15.89
N VAL A 400 7.89 17.23 15.73
CA VAL A 400 8.73 17.14 14.54
C VAL A 400 10.18 16.97 14.95
N GLU A 401 10.87 16.04 14.31
CA GLU A 401 12.33 15.99 14.32
C GLU A 401 12.85 16.79 13.12
N LEU A 402 13.43 17.95 13.42
CA LEU A 402 14.02 18.87 12.46
C LEU A 402 15.52 18.58 12.32
N ILE A 403 15.98 18.44 11.09
CA ILE A 403 17.39 18.42 10.70
C ILE A 403 17.73 19.81 10.19
N THR A 404 18.65 20.48 10.85
CA THR A 404 19.00 21.88 10.53
C THR A 404 19.86 22.03 9.27
N ASP A 405 20.44 20.95 8.76
CA ASP A 405 21.11 20.89 7.46
C ASP A 405 20.10 20.65 6.33
N ASP A 406 20.39 21.14 5.12
CA ASP A 406 19.55 21.04 3.91
C ASP A 406 19.50 19.62 3.29
N LYS A 407 19.61 18.59 4.13
CA LYS A 407 19.74 17.17 3.77
C LYS A 407 20.89 16.85 2.79
N LYS A 408 21.80 17.79 2.53
CA LYS A 408 22.95 17.56 1.64
C LYS A 408 24.09 16.86 2.37
N PHE A 409 24.78 16.00 1.62
CA PHE A 409 25.95 15.27 2.10
C PHE A 409 27.25 16.00 1.70
N PRO A 410 28.28 16.06 2.57
CA PRO A 410 28.39 15.45 3.90
C PRO A 410 27.89 16.34 5.05
N GLN A 411 27.20 15.74 6.02
CA GLN A 411 26.76 16.41 7.25
C GLN A 411 27.94 16.59 8.22
N LYS A 412 28.19 17.83 8.68
CA LYS A 412 29.43 18.18 9.39
C LYS A 412 29.35 18.24 10.92
N LYS A 413 28.17 18.29 11.59
CA LYS A 413 28.03 18.24 13.07
C LYS A 413 26.56 18.16 13.54
N ALA A 414 26.38 17.85 14.83
CA ALA A 414 25.14 17.83 15.64
C ALA A 414 24.07 18.85 15.22
N ASN A 415 22.92 18.38 14.72
CA ASN A 415 21.93 19.19 13.99
C ASN A 415 20.48 18.69 14.07
N ARG A 416 20.16 17.82 15.04
CA ARG A 416 18.80 17.27 15.24
C ARG A 416 18.07 17.95 16.39
N ILE A 417 16.94 18.58 16.07
CA ILE A 417 16.09 19.33 16.99
C ILE A 417 14.72 18.65 17.07
N VAL A 418 14.18 18.46 18.28
CA VAL A 418 12.78 18.10 18.49
C VAL A 418 11.98 19.37 18.72
N GLY A 419 11.02 19.63 17.85
CA GLY A 419 10.08 20.73 17.95
C GLY A 419 8.66 20.26 18.22
N ALA A 420 7.87 21.08 18.91
CA ALA A 420 6.44 20.89 19.10
C ALA A 420 5.67 21.87 18.22
N ILE A 421 4.80 21.32 17.37
CA ILE A 421 3.81 22.08 16.63
C ILE A 421 2.54 22.12 17.48
N ARG A 422 2.13 23.33 17.84
CA ARG A 422 0.95 23.59 18.66
C ARG A 422 -0.07 24.40 17.88
N VAL A 423 -1.35 24.16 18.15
CA VAL A 423 -2.47 24.78 17.42
C VAL A 423 -3.52 25.37 18.36
N LYS A 424 -4.16 26.45 17.90
CA LYS A 424 -5.44 26.96 18.41
C LYS A 424 -6.49 26.96 17.29
N GLU A 425 -7.73 26.71 17.67
CA GLU A 425 -8.87 26.91 16.75
C GLU A 425 -8.95 28.40 16.41
N ARG A 426 -9.06 28.71 15.10
CA ARG A 426 -9.38 30.08 14.68
C ARG A 426 -10.78 30.39 15.20
N GLN A 427 -10.92 31.48 15.95
CA GLN A 427 -12.25 31.99 16.26
C GLN A 427 -12.95 32.24 14.92
N LYS A 428 -14.13 31.62 14.72
CA LYS A 428 -14.96 31.96 13.56
C LYS A 428 -15.18 33.46 13.62
N VAL A 429 -14.63 34.20 12.65
CA VAL A 429 -15.03 35.58 12.42
C VAL A 429 -16.51 35.48 12.04
N SER A 430 -17.33 35.85 13.01
CA SER A 430 -18.79 35.88 12.93
C SER A 430 -19.29 36.77 11.82
#